data_AF-A0A535P4D6-F1
#
_entry.id   AF-A0A535P4D6-F1
#
_cell.length_a   1.000
_cell.length_b   1.000
_cell.length_c   1.000
_cell.angle_alpha   90.00
_cell.angle_beta   90.00
_cell.angle_gamma   90.00
#
_symmetry.space_group_name_H-M   'P 1'
#
loop_
_entity.id
_entity.type
_entity.pdbx_description
1 polymer ?
#
loop_
_entity_poly.entity_id
_entity_poly.type
_entity_poly.pdbx_seq_one_letter_code
_entity_poly.pdbx_strand_id
1 'polypeptide(L)' 'MEYTKLGNTGMDVSRICLGCMGFGDAELWFHKWVLNEENSRPIIKKALELGINFFDTA' A
#
# COMPACT_ATOMS: atom_id res chain seq x y z
N MET A 1 4.96 -12.64 8.32
CA MET A 1 5.59 -11.79 7.30
C MET A 1 7.10 -12.01 7.33
N GLU A 2 7.76 -12.04 6.18
CA GLU A 2 9.22 -11.98 6.07
C GLU A 2 9.66 -10.54 5.76
N TYR A 3 10.78 -10.11 6.34
CA TYR A 3 11.34 -8.77 6.16
C TYR A 3 12.74 -8.82 5.54
N THR A 4 13.12 -7.79 4.79
CA THR A 4 14.44 -7.62 4.18
C THR A 4 14.90 -6.17 4.30
N LYS A 5 16.21 -5.93 4.20
CA LYS A 5 16.76 -4.58 4.16
C LYS A 5 16.43 -3.90 2.83
N LEU A 6 15.96 -2.64 2.89
CA LEU A 6 15.78 -1.80 1.71
C LEU A 6 17.13 -1.21 1.30
N GLY A 7 17.89 -1.94 0.48
CA GLY A 7 19.23 -1.54 0.05
C GLY A 7 20.14 -1.21 1.25
N ASN A 8 20.85 -0.10 1.18
CA ASN A 8 21.78 0.36 2.23
C ASN A 8 21.15 1.38 3.21
N THR A 9 19.81 1.49 3.24
CA THR A 9 19.12 2.48 4.07
C THR A 9 19.04 2.09 5.56
N GLY A 10 19.27 0.82 5.87
CA GLY A 10 19.08 0.26 7.22
C GLY A 10 17.63 -0.09 7.57
N MET A 11 16.65 0.33 6.77
CA MET A 11 15.23 0.02 7.00
C MET A 11 14.89 -1.44 6.69
N ASP A 12 14.10 -2.07 7.56
CA ASP A 12 13.50 -3.39 7.33
C ASP A 12 12.11 -3.24 6.73
N VAL A 13 11.91 -3.77 5.53
CA VAL A 13 10.65 -3.73 4.78
C VAL A 13 10.11 -5.14 4.56
N SER A 14 8.79 -5.31 4.52
CA SER A 14 8.16 -6.56 4.14
C SER A 14 8.59 -6.95 2.73
N ARG A 15 8.83 -8.25 2.48
CA ARG A 15 9.22 -8.74 1.15
C ARG A 15 8.15 -8.53 0.07
N ILE A 16 6.92 -8.23 0.47
CA ILE A 16 5.82 -7.83 -0.38
C ILE A 16 5.50 -6.36 -0.09
N CYS A 17 5.36 -5.56 -1.15
CA CYS A 17 4.91 -4.17 -1.10
C CYS A 17 3.44 -4.09 -1.51
N LEU A 18 2.65 -3.26 -0.82
CA LEU A 18 1.31 -2.90 -1.26
C LEU A 18 1.37 -1.66 -2.16
N GLY A 19 1.10 -1.83 -3.45
CA GLY A 19 0.93 -0.72 -4.37
C GLY A 19 -0.40 0.01 -4.15
N CYS A 20 -0.37 1.34 -4.12
CA CYS A 20 -1.51 2.19 -3.80
C CYS A 20 -2.19 2.83 -5.03
N MET A 21 -1.80 2.45 -6.26
CA MET A 21 -2.37 3.01 -7.51
C MET A 21 -3.90 2.84 -7.61
N GLY A 22 -4.46 1.83 -6.95
CA GLY A 22 -5.90 1.60 -6.90
C GLY A 22 -6.66 2.40 -5.85
N PHE A 23 -6.00 3.28 -5.09
CA PHE A 23 -6.63 4.10 -4.06
C PHE A 23 -6.64 5.57 -4.49
N GLY A 24 -7.76 6.24 -4.33
CA GLY A 24 -7.90 7.63 -4.73
C GLY A 24 -9.34 8.06 -4.95
N ASP A 25 -9.51 9.25 -5.52
CA ASP A 25 -10.81 9.79 -5.87
C ASP A 25 -11.07 9.57 -7.38
N ALA A 26 -12.12 8.80 -7.68
CA ALA A 26 -12.51 8.51 -9.05
C ALA A 26 -12.96 9.77 -9.81
N GLU A 27 -13.41 10.83 -9.13
CA GLU A 27 -13.80 12.09 -9.77
C GLU A 27 -12.60 12.96 -10.13
N LEU A 28 -11.57 12.96 -9.29
CA LEU A 28 -10.36 13.78 -9.48
C LEU A 28 -9.28 13.11 -10.33
N TRP A 29 -9.39 11.80 -10.55
CA TRP A 29 -8.35 11.01 -11.20
C TRP A 29 -8.79 10.38 -12.53
N PHE A 30 -7.82 9.99 -13.35
CA PHE A 30 -8.07 9.47 -14.70
C PHE A 30 -8.58 8.03 -14.70
N HIS A 31 -8.25 7.24 -13.68
CA HIS A 31 -8.79 5.90 -13.52
C HIS A 31 -10.03 5.90 -12.65
N LYS A 32 -11.17 5.55 -13.25
CA LYS A 32 -12.47 5.48 -12.58
C LYS A 32 -12.66 4.23 -11.70
N TRP A 33 -11.70 3.29 -11.72
CA TRP A 33 -11.75 2.04 -10.96
C TRP A 33 -11.07 2.14 -9.58
N VAL A 34 -10.59 3.32 -9.19
CA VAL A 34 -9.98 3.53 -7.86
C VAL A 34 -11.00 3.43 -6.75
N LEU A 35 -10.54 3.00 -5.58
CA LEU A 35 -11.29 2.95 -4.35
C LEU A 35 -11.07 4.23 -3.55
N ASN A 36 -12.16 4.83 -3.08
CA ASN A 36 -12.10 5.97 -2.17
C ASN A 36 -11.54 5.57 -0.78
N GLU A 37 -11.38 6.54 0.12
CA GLU A 37 -10.80 6.28 1.45
C GLU A 37 -11.55 5.18 2.21
N GLU A 38 -12.88 5.25 2.25
CA GLU A 38 -13.72 4.30 2.98
C GLU A 38 -13.51 2.86 2.51
N ASN A 39 -13.47 2.65 1.19
CA ASN A 39 -13.29 1.31 0.60
C ASN A 39 -11.84 0.83 0.62
N SER A 40 -10.86 1.76 0.64
CA SER A 40 -9.43 1.42 0.71
C SER A 40 -8.99 1.03 2.12
N ARG A 41 -9.61 1.62 3.15
CA ARG A 41 -9.27 1.39 4.57
C ARG A 41 -9.24 -0.08 5.00
N PRO A 42 -10.24 -0.93 4.67
CA PRO A 42 -10.20 -2.35 5.00
C PRO A 42 -9.02 -3.09 4.38
N ILE A 43 -8.61 -2.72 3.16
CA ILE A 43 -7.49 -3.34 2.45
C ILE A 43 -6.17 -2.99 3.15
N ILE A 44 -5.96 -1.70 3.44
CA ILE A 44 -4.78 -1.21 4.16
C ILE A 44 -4.73 -1.83 5.56
N LYS A 45 -5.85 -1.87 6.28
CA LYS A 45 -5.94 -2.52 7.60
C LYS A 45 -5.54 -3.99 7.52
N LYS A 46 -6.06 -4.73 6.53
CA LYS A 46 -5.71 -6.14 6.37
C LYS A 46 -4.23 -6.34 6.03
N ALA A 47 -3.66 -5.48 5.20
CA ALA A 47 -2.23 -5.50 4.89
C ALA A 47 -1.37 -5.31 6.16
N LEU A 48 -1.73 -4.33 6.99
CA LEU A 48 -1.07 -4.10 8.28
C LEU A 48 -1.21 -5.29 9.24
N GLU A 49 -2.41 -5.88 9.36
CA GLU A 49 -2.66 -7.08 10.17
C GLU A 49 -1.84 -8.29 9.71
N LEU A 50 -1.54 -8.39 8.41
CA LEU A 50 -0.67 -9.43 7.84
C LEU A 50 0.83 -9.12 7.98
N GLY A 51 1.18 -7.95 8.51
CA GLY A 51 2.55 -7.50 8.78
C GLY A 51 3.21 -6.74 7.62
N ILE A 52 2.47 -6.36 6.57
CA ILE A 52 3.01 -5.51 5.50
C ILE A 52 3.30 -4.13 6.09
N ASN A 53 4.53 -3.64 5.91
CA ASN A 53 4.96 -2.31 6.33
C ASN A 53 5.51 -1.46 5.16
N PHE A 54 5.52 -2.01 3.95
CA PHE A 54 6.00 -1.35 2.74
C PHE A 54 4.84 -1.04 1.80
N PHE A 55 4.64 0.25 1.52
CA PHE A 55 3.58 0.80 0.69
C PHE A 55 4.19 1.72 -0.36
N ASP A 56 3.69 1.64 -1.59
CA ASP A 56 4.18 2.40 -2.74
C ASP A 56 3.08 3.30 -3.32
N THR A 57 3.37 4.60 -3.50
CA THR A 57 2.44 5.63 -4.02
C THR A 57 3.21 6.74 -4.75
N ALA A 58 2.52 7.57 -5.53
CA ALA A 58 3.08 8.72 -6.26
C ALA A 58 2.16 9.94 -6.24
#